data_AF-A0A6S6G1F7-F1
#
_entry.id   AF-A0A6S6G1F7-F1
#
_cell.length_a   1.000
_cell.length_b   1.000
_cell.length_c   1.000
_cell.angle_alpha   90.00
_cell.angle_beta   90.00
_cell.angle_gamma   90.00
#
_symmetry.space_group_name_H-M   'P 1'
#
loop_
_entity.id
_entity.type
_entity.pdbx_description
1 polymer ?
#
loop_
_entity_poly.entity_id
_entity_poly.type
_entity_poly.pdbx_seq_one_letter_code
_entity_poly.pdbx_strand_id
1 'polypeptide(L)'
;MVDDDRHDDALVPQDFWWADGHEALEQDWVSGDFATWIDHSAHWRAFGVTFGLSEVLEMLPFERRGVVARSLSVAGNANWVSAKAARQFAYNEAGVNPAKAGMALIQQARLGFLIARAVRAEAFKGDRYEVQCIWERREWDIPVWFWEGFTSGGSSAQDWEIGQFSGRGRSPDGIRSITLTNVYFHHESLNAMVPPRFQTPPADAAPLQVKLALAEASLKDWWEKKSKVRESLSEAELLTLVRAAYPSNHISRDRVRDLMGPRKTGPK
;
A
#
# COMPACT_ATOMS: atom_id res chain seq x y z
N MET A 1 43.60 -2.96 -20.37
CA MET A 1 42.89 -3.48 -19.18
C MET A 1 42.39 -2.25 -18.47
N VAL A 2 41.08 -2.00 -18.49
CA VAL A 2 40.47 -0.93 -17.70
C VAL A 2 40.19 -1.59 -16.35
N ASP A 3 40.89 -1.18 -15.31
CA ASP A 3 40.54 -1.56 -13.93
C ASP A 3 39.19 -0.92 -13.62
N ASP A 4 38.19 -1.76 -13.35
CA ASP A 4 36.85 -1.33 -12.93
C ASP A 4 36.86 -1.31 -11.39
N ASP A 5 37.44 -0.24 -10.83
CA ASP A 5 37.47 -0.01 -9.38
C ASP A 5 36.05 0.27 -8.87
N ARG A 6 35.40 -0.80 -8.41
CA ARG A 6 34.03 -0.77 -7.91
C ARG A 6 34.00 -0.60 -6.39
N HIS A 7 33.23 0.39 -5.95
CA HIS A 7 32.89 0.60 -4.55
C HIS A 7 31.37 0.51 -4.36
N ASP A 8 30.93 -0.24 -3.35
CA ASP A 8 29.52 -0.34 -2.97
C ASP A 8 29.27 0.54 -1.72
N ASP A 9 28.13 1.25 -1.68
CA ASP A 9 27.68 2.08 -0.55
C ASP A 9 28.70 3.15 -0.07
N ALA A 10 29.41 3.79 -1.00
CA ALA A 10 30.39 4.83 -0.71
C ALA A 10 29.86 6.24 -0.98
N LEU A 11 30.46 7.25 -0.33
CA LEU A 11 30.24 8.65 -0.67
C LEU A 11 30.75 8.91 -2.09
N VAL A 12 29.92 9.55 -2.92
CA VAL A 12 30.33 9.95 -4.27
C VAL A 12 31.40 11.04 -4.14
N PRO A 13 32.62 10.82 -4.67
CA PRO A 13 33.72 11.77 -4.51
C PRO A 13 33.37 13.14 -5.07
N GLN A 14 33.93 14.20 -4.48
CA GLN A 14 33.64 15.56 -4.91
C GLN A 14 33.91 15.73 -6.40
N ASP A 15 35.06 15.27 -6.90
CA ASP A 15 35.51 15.42 -8.29
C ASP A 15 34.52 14.88 -9.33
N PHE A 16 33.68 13.90 -8.97
CA PHE A 16 32.60 13.40 -9.82
C PHE A 16 31.60 14.49 -10.21
N TRP A 17 31.38 15.49 -9.35
CA TRP A 17 30.39 16.54 -9.55
C TRP A 17 30.93 17.77 -10.29
N TRP A 18 32.25 17.86 -10.52
CA TRP A 18 32.92 19.06 -11.07
C TRP A 18 33.38 18.87 -12.52
N ALA A 19 32.65 18.09 -13.30
CA ALA A 19 32.97 17.94 -14.72
C ALA A 19 32.58 19.22 -15.48
N ASP A 20 33.60 19.96 -15.96
CA ASP A 20 33.42 21.22 -16.69
C ASP A 20 32.90 20.97 -18.12
N GLY A 21 31.74 21.54 -18.47
CA GLY A 21 31.23 21.61 -19.83
C GLY A 21 29.82 21.03 -20.04
N HIS A 22 29.18 21.35 -21.18
CA HIS A 22 27.80 20.98 -21.47
C HIS A 22 27.58 19.50 -21.87
N GLU A 23 28.62 18.66 -21.82
CA GLU A 23 28.58 17.20 -22.06
C GLU A 23 28.84 16.38 -20.77
N ALA A 24 28.89 17.04 -19.61
CA ALA A 24 29.73 16.57 -18.51
C ALA A 24 29.03 15.73 -17.41
N LEU A 25 27.71 15.58 -17.38
CA LEU A 25 27.02 14.72 -16.40
C LEU A 25 25.71 14.18 -16.96
N GLU A 26 25.69 12.89 -17.32
CA GLU A 26 24.47 12.14 -17.60
C GLU A 26 23.72 11.90 -16.28
N GLN A 27 22.41 12.15 -16.29
CA GLN A 27 21.59 12.18 -15.08
C GLN A 27 20.28 11.43 -15.31
N ASP A 28 20.06 10.36 -14.56
CA ASP A 28 18.76 9.74 -14.35
C ASP A 28 18.36 9.95 -12.89
N TRP A 29 17.64 11.04 -12.64
CA TRP A 29 17.13 11.37 -11.30
C TRP A 29 16.08 10.38 -10.78
N VAL A 30 15.46 9.57 -11.66
CA VAL A 30 14.42 8.62 -11.27
C VAL A 30 15.05 7.36 -10.68
N SER A 31 16.10 6.82 -11.31
CA SER A 31 16.86 5.71 -10.75
C SER A 31 17.93 6.16 -9.75
N GLY A 32 18.30 7.45 -9.76
CA GLY A 32 19.41 7.98 -9.01
C GLY A 32 20.76 7.66 -9.66
N ASP A 33 20.79 7.41 -10.97
CA ASP A 33 22.00 7.05 -11.68
C ASP A 33 22.63 8.28 -12.35
N PHE A 34 23.94 8.41 -12.20
CA PHE A 34 24.73 9.52 -12.72
C PHE A 34 25.97 8.98 -13.42
N ALA A 35 26.39 9.60 -14.51
CA ALA A 35 27.64 9.25 -15.17
C ALA A 35 28.37 10.49 -15.70
N THR A 36 29.69 10.47 -15.65
CA THR A 36 30.52 11.59 -16.12
C THR A 36 31.84 11.08 -16.70
N TRP A 37 32.42 11.88 -17.60
CA TRP A 37 33.78 11.69 -18.09
C TRP A 37 34.70 12.72 -17.43
N ILE A 38 35.66 12.23 -16.63
CA ILE A 38 36.71 13.06 -16.03
C ILE A 38 37.93 13.04 -16.97
N ASP A 39 38.41 14.23 -17.34
CA ASP A 39 39.56 14.46 -18.23
C ASP A 39 39.51 13.67 -19.56
N HIS A 40 38.31 13.41 -20.08
CA HIS A 40 38.06 12.57 -21.27
C HIS A 40 38.73 11.18 -21.23
N SER A 41 39.15 10.71 -20.06
CA SER A 41 39.98 9.52 -19.90
C SER A 41 39.38 8.48 -18.96
N ALA A 42 38.60 8.93 -17.97
CA ALA A 42 37.94 8.04 -17.02
C ALA A 42 36.43 8.25 -17.05
N HIS A 43 35.68 7.17 -17.27
CA HIS A 43 34.22 7.17 -17.24
C HIS A 43 33.72 6.71 -15.86
N TRP A 44 33.22 7.64 -15.08
CA TRP A 44 32.74 7.38 -13.73
C TRP A 44 31.22 7.22 -13.75
N ARG A 45 30.71 6.24 -13.00
CA ARG A 45 29.29 5.95 -12.89
C ARG A 45 28.91 5.76 -11.43
N ALA A 46 27.89 6.48 -10.99
CA ALA A 46 27.34 6.37 -9.65
C ALA A 46 25.88 5.91 -9.78
N PHE A 47 25.55 4.76 -9.21
CA PHE A 47 24.22 4.16 -9.33
C PHE A 47 23.44 4.28 -8.03
N GLY A 48 22.14 4.55 -8.11
CA GLY A 48 21.26 4.64 -6.95
C GLY A 48 21.67 5.69 -5.92
N VAL A 49 22.28 6.79 -6.38
CA VAL A 49 22.70 7.92 -5.54
C VAL A 49 21.50 8.46 -4.78
N THR A 50 21.66 8.58 -3.47
CA THR A 50 20.67 9.19 -2.59
C THR A 50 21.25 10.43 -1.95
N PHE A 51 20.43 11.48 -1.84
CA PHE A 51 20.80 12.72 -1.18
C PHE A 51 20.20 12.77 0.22
N GLY A 52 20.98 13.22 1.20
CA GLY A 52 20.47 13.44 2.55
C GLY A 52 19.41 14.54 2.52
N LEU A 53 18.19 14.26 3.01
CA LEU A 53 17.13 15.27 3.07
C LEU A 53 17.59 16.52 3.84
N SER A 54 18.40 16.37 4.88
CA SER A 54 18.98 17.50 5.63
C SER A 54 19.84 18.41 4.74
N GLU A 55 20.70 17.82 3.91
CA GLU A 55 21.61 18.56 3.03
C GLU A 55 20.83 19.31 1.95
N VAL A 56 19.82 18.66 1.36
CA VAL A 56 18.92 19.31 0.38
C VAL A 56 18.16 20.47 1.02
N LEU A 57 17.68 20.30 2.26
CA LEU A 57 16.99 21.39 2.97
C LEU A 57 17.93 22.55 3.33
N GLU A 58 19.22 22.29 3.54
CA GLU A 58 20.20 23.35 3.81
C GLU A 58 20.39 24.31 2.64
N MET A 59 20.10 23.87 1.41
CA MET A 59 20.11 24.73 0.22
C MET A 59 18.96 25.76 0.21
N LEU A 60 17.94 25.59 1.06
CA LEU A 60 16.82 26.53 1.16
C LEU A 60 17.11 27.66 2.16
N PRO A 61 16.49 28.84 1.99
CA PRO A 61 16.47 29.88 3.02
C PRO A 61 15.99 29.31 4.35
N PHE A 62 16.64 29.71 5.44
CA PHE A 62 16.45 29.13 6.78
C PHE A 62 14.97 29.07 7.19
N GLU A 63 14.21 30.12 6.86
CA GLU A 63 12.79 30.29 7.18
C GLU A 63 11.90 29.27 6.45
N ARG A 64 12.33 28.79 5.27
CA ARG A 64 11.57 27.83 4.46
C ARG A 64 11.86 26.38 4.84
N ARG A 65 13.01 26.11 5.48
CA ARG A 65 13.46 24.75 5.78
C ARG A 65 12.42 23.95 6.57
N GLY A 66 11.86 24.55 7.63
CA GLY A 66 10.87 23.87 8.48
C GLY A 66 9.58 23.52 7.74
N VAL A 67 9.08 24.44 6.91
CA VAL A 67 7.84 24.24 6.14
C VAL A 67 8.03 23.13 5.11
N VAL A 68 9.13 23.16 4.36
CA VAL A 68 9.42 22.15 3.33
C VAL A 68 9.73 20.80 3.96
N ALA A 69 10.51 20.76 5.05
CA ALA A 69 10.76 19.54 5.81
C ALA A 69 9.45 18.90 6.28
N ARG A 70 8.51 19.71 6.78
CA ARG A 70 7.21 19.21 7.22
C ARG A 70 6.38 18.69 6.05
N SER A 71 6.36 19.36 4.90
CA SER A 71 5.60 18.91 3.73
C SER A 71 6.13 17.62 3.10
N LEU A 72 7.42 17.37 3.22
CA LEU A 72 8.07 16.14 2.72
C LEU A 72 8.03 14.99 3.74
N SER A 73 7.73 15.28 5.01
CA SER A 73 7.68 14.29 6.08
C SER A 73 6.32 13.61 6.17
N VAL A 74 6.30 12.33 6.57
CA VAL A 74 5.03 11.65 6.93
C VAL A 74 4.22 12.39 7.97
N ALA A 75 4.87 13.14 8.85
CA ALA A 75 4.16 13.91 9.86
C ALA A 75 3.28 15.02 9.24
N GLY A 76 3.62 15.53 8.06
CA GLY A 76 2.81 16.52 7.33
C GLY A 76 1.79 15.91 6.36
N ASN A 77 1.75 14.59 6.22
CA ASN A 77 0.92 13.92 5.22
C ASN A 77 -0.33 13.28 5.87
N ALA A 78 -1.51 13.64 5.37
CA ALA A 78 -2.79 13.17 5.89
C ALA A 78 -3.03 11.65 5.74
N ASN A 79 -2.32 10.99 4.80
CA ASN A 79 -2.41 9.54 4.62
C ASN A 79 -1.64 8.75 5.68
N TRP A 80 -0.91 9.44 6.57
CA TRP A 80 -0.12 8.84 7.63
C TRP A 80 -0.69 9.20 8.99
N VAL A 81 -0.91 8.18 9.81
CA VAL A 81 -1.52 8.28 11.12
C VAL A 81 -0.44 8.07 12.17
N SER A 82 -0.35 8.96 13.17
CA SER A 82 0.65 8.82 14.24
C SER A 82 0.46 7.51 15.01
N ALA A 83 1.52 6.98 15.63
CA ALA A 83 1.42 5.77 16.45
C ALA A 83 0.30 5.87 17.50
N LYS A 84 0.16 7.02 18.17
CA LYS A 84 -0.93 7.29 19.11
C LYS A 84 -2.29 7.10 18.46
N ALA A 85 -2.55 7.79 17.35
CA ALA A 85 -3.82 7.73 16.67
C ALA A 85 -4.08 6.34 16.05
N ALA A 86 -3.04 5.63 15.59
CA ALA A 86 -3.16 4.26 15.11
C ALA A 86 -3.56 3.30 16.24
N ARG A 87 -2.98 3.46 17.43
CA ARG A 87 -3.40 2.70 18.62
C ARG A 87 -4.84 3.00 19.00
N GLN A 88 -5.25 4.27 18.90
CA GLN A 88 -6.64 4.68 19.13
C GLN A 88 -7.60 4.07 18.12
N PHE A 89 -7.25 4.10 16.85
CA PHE A 89 -7.98 3.47 15.77
C PHE A 89 -8.19 1.97 16.03
N ALA A 90 -7.14 1.25 16.44
CA ALA A 90 -7.23 -0.18 16.70
C ALA A 90 -8.27 -0.54 17.78
N TYR A 91 -8.41 0.24 18.85
CA TYR A 91 -9.40 -0.06 19.87
C TYR A 91 -10.79 0.54 19.60
N ASN A 92 -10.88 1.72 18.96
CA ASN A 92 -12.16 2.36 18.67
C ASN A 92 -12.86 1.73 17.46
N GLU A 93 -12.13 1.49 16.37
CA GLU A 93 -12.71 1.08 15.09
C GLU A 93 -12.61 -0.42 14.87
N ALA A 94 -11.44 -1.01 15.14
CA ALA A 94 -11.21 -2.45 14.97
C ALA A 94 -11.68 -3.29 16.18
N GLY A 95 -12.18 -2.66 17.25
CA GLY A 95 -12.72 -3.34 18.42
C GLY A 95 -11.70 -4.13 19.24
N VAL A 96 -10.40 -3.82 19.10
CA VAL A 96 -9.33 -4.46 19.87
C VAL A 96 -9.34 -3.94 21.30
N ASN A 97 -9.07 -4.80 22.29
CA ASN A 97 -8.93 -4.34 23.67
C ASN A 97 -7.82 -3.26 23.78
N PRO A 98 -8.06 -2.09 24.42
CA PRO A 98 -7.09 -1.00 24.54
C PRO A 98 -5.72 -1.39 25.12
N ALA A 99 -5.69 -2.35 26.06
CA ALA A 99 -4.47 -2.87 26.65
C ALA A 99 -3.65 -3.74 25.67
N LYS A 100 -4.31 -4.31 24.65
CA LYS A 100 -3.69 -5.17 23.63
C LYS A 100 -3.52 -4.48 22.28
N ALA A 101 -4.07 -3.28 22.09
CA ALA A 101 -4.08 -2.56 20.82
C ALA A 101 -2.68 -2.39 20.21
N GLY A 102 -1.70 -1.94 20.99
CA GLY A 102 -0.33 -1.79 20.51
C GLY A 102 0.32 -3.11 20.09
N MET A 103 0.10 -4.18 20.86
CA MET A 103 0.58 -5.51 20.52
C MET A 103 -0.09 -6.04 19.23
N ALA A 104 -1.40 -5.81 19.06
CA ALA A 104 -2.11 -6.21 17.85
C ALA A 104 -1.55 -5.51 16.61
N LEU A 105 -1.26 -4.21 16.69
CA LEU A 105 -0.61 -3.46 15.60
C LEU A 105 0.78 -4.03 15.28
N ILE A 106 1.61 -4.28 16.29
CA ILE A 106 2.93 -4.90 16.09
C ILE A 106 2.81 -6.25 15.38
N GLN A 107 1.82 -7.08 15.75
CA GLN A 107 1.61 -8.37 15.10
C GLN A 107 1.21 -8.22 13.63
N GLN A 108 0.32 -7.27 13.30
CA GLN A 108 -0.03 -7.02 11.89
C GLN A 108 1.17 -6.48 11.10
N ALA A 109 2.03 -5.67 11.71
CA ALA A 109 3.26 -5.19 11.09
C ALA A 109 4.29 -6.32 10.87
N ARG A 110 4.41 -7.28 11.80
CA ARG A 110 5.20 -8.51 11.62
C ARG A 110 4.72 -9.35 10.46
N LEU A 111 3.41 -9.39 10.21
CA LEU A 111 2.82 -10.09 9.07
C LEU A 111 2.97 -9.33 7.75
N GLY A 112 3.52 -8.10 7.77
CA GLY A 112 3.65 -7.24 6.60
C GLY A 112 2.33 -6.60 6.14
N PHE A 113 1.27 -6.66 6.95
CA PHE A 113 -0.02 -6.06 6.61
C PHE A 113 -0.11 -4.58 6.97
N LEU A 114 0.73 -4.11 7.90
CA LEU A 114 0.84 -2.68 8.23
C LEU A 114 2.09 -2.08 7.63
N ILE A 115 1.89 -0.95 6.95
CA ILE A 115 2.96 -0.12 6.43
C ILE A 115 3.23 0.97 7.46
N ALA A 116 4.49 1.13 7.84
CA ALA A 116 4.90 2.08 8.85
C ALA A 116 6.20 2.78 8.46
N ARG A 117 6.32 4.04 8.85
CA ARG A 117 7.49 4.89 8.58
C ARG A 117 7.84 5.70 9.82
N ALA A 118 9.12 5.81 10.12
CA ALA A 118 9.62 6.67 11.18
C ALA A 118 10.20 7.96 10.58
N VAL A 119 9.94 9.11 11.19
CA VAL A 119 10.57 10.38 10.77
C VAL A 119 12.08 10.30 10.92
N ARG A 120 12.57 9.61 11.97
CA ARG A 120 14.00 9.37 12.21
C ARG A 120 14.21 7.97 12.76
N ALA A 121 15.25 7.31 12.28
CA ALA A 121 15.73 6.02 12.77
C ALA A 121 17.24 6.10 13.01
N GLU A 122 17.68 5.61 14.16
CA GLU A 122 19.09 5.56 14.55
C GLU A 122 19.44 4.14 14.93
N ALA A 123 20.57 3.63 14.43
CA ALA A 123 21.08 2.33 14.81
C ALA A 123 22.42 2.44 15.52
N PHE A 124 22.55 1.67 16.59
CA PHE A 124 23.70 1.68 17.47
C PHE A 124 24.31 0.28 17.57
N LYS A 125 25.65 0.22 17.49
CA LYS A 125 26.44 -0.98 17.81
C LYS A 125 27.09 -0.80 19.16
N GLY A 126 27.30 -1.92 19.85
CA GLY A 126 28.13 -1.98 21.05
C GLY A 126 27.38 -2.40 22.29
N ASP A 127 28.15 -2.57 23.37
CA ASP A 127 27.65 -2.88 24.71
C ASP A 127 27.57 -1.61 25.57
N ARG A 128 27.13 -1.73 26.82
CA ARG A 128 26.84 -0.63 27.78
C ARG A 128 27.89 0.49 27.92
N TYR A 129 29.12 0.30 27.43
CA TYR A 129 30.24 1.23 27.62
C TYR A 129 30.73 1.92 26.34
N GLU A 130 30.41 1.39 25.15
CA GLU A 130 30.82 1.95 23.87
C GLU A 130 29.66 1.85 22.88
N VAL A 131 28.76 2.81 22.95
CA VAL A 131 27.61 2.90 22.04
C VAL A 131 28.01 3.76 20.86
N GLN A 132 28.23 3.14 19.70
CA GLN A 132 28.54 3.85 18.46
C GLN A 132 27.29 3.92 17.59
N CYS A 133 26.88 5.12 17.19
CA CYS A 133 25.89 5.29 16.12
C CYS A 133 26.51 4.81 14.80
N ILE A 134 25.93 3.78 14.21
CA ILE A 134 26.40 3.18 12.95
C ILE A 134 25.80 3.96 11.78
N TRP A 135 24.52 4.30 11.89
CA TRP A 135 23.80 5.03 10.87
C TRP A 135 22.62 5.78 11.46
N GLU A 136 22.25 6.83 10.75
CA GLU A 136 21.03 7.59 10.95
C GLU A 136 20.29 7.66 9.62
N ARG A 137 18.96 7.49 9.65
CA ARG A 137 18.08 7.62 8.48
C ARG A 137 16.89 8.50 8.82
N ARG A 138 16.45 9.31 7.86
CA ARG A 138 15.20 10.09 7.93
C ARG A 138 14.14 9.49 7.03
N GLU A 139 12.88 9.64 7.42
CA GLU A 139 11.72 9.11 6.69
C GLU A 139 11.89 7.62 6.35
N TRP A 140 12.36 6.84 7.34
CA TRP A 140 12.76 5.46 7.16
C TRP A 140 11.55 4.53 7.16
N ASP A 141 11.29 3.88 6.02
CA ASP A 141 10.32 2.79 5.93
C ASP A 141 10.73 1.66 6.86
N ILE A 142 9.85 1.34 7.81
CA ILE A 142 10.16 0.38 8.86
C ILE A 142 9.92 -1.03 8.31
N PRO A 143 10.99 -1.81 8.08
CA PRO A 143 10.88 -3.09 7.41
C PRO A 143 10.30 -4.16 8.33
N VAL A 144 9.76 -5.24 7.74
CA VAL A 144 9.19 -6.38 8.48
C VAL A 144 10.17 -6.95 9.50
N TRP A 145 11.45 -7.08 9.14
CA TRP A 145 12.47 -7.61 10.05
C TRP A 145 12.67 -6.75 11.32
N PHE A 146 12.36 -5.45 11.28
CA PHE A 146 12.37 -4.63 12.49
C PHE A 146 11.27 -5.10 13.44
N TRP A 147 10.05 -5.28 12.92
CA TRP A 147 8.92 -5.74 13.70
C TRP A 147 9.15 -7.15 14.27
N GLU A 148 9.80 -8.04 13.53
CA GLU A 148 10.11 -9.39 13.99
C GLU A 148 11.23 -9.41 15.04
N GLY A 149 12.32 -8.69 14.80
CA GLY A 149 13.55 -8.79 15.60
C GLY A 149 13.66 -7.80 16.76
N PHE A 150 12.97 -6.66 16.70
CA PHE A 150 13.20 -5.51 17.58
C PHE A 150 12.00 -5.15 18.47
N THR A 151 10.94 -5.96 18.46
CA THR A 151 9.75 -5.73 19.32
C THR A 151 9.48 -6.89 20.28
N SER A 152 10.52 -7.67 20.57
CA SER A 152 10.47 -8.80 21.51
C SER A 152 10.30 -8.32 22.96
N GLY A 153 9.57 -9.09 23.77
CA GLY A 153 9.37 -8.78 25.19
C GLY A 153 10.71 -8.78 25.94
N GLY A 154 10.96 -7.74 26.74
CA GLY A 154 12.15 -7.61 27.58
C GLY A 154 13.38 -6.99 26.92
N SER A 155 13.39 -6.80 25.60
CA SER A 155 14.48 -6.14 24.86
C SER A 155 14.02 -4.99 23.98
N SER A 156 12.77 -4.54 24.17
CA SER A 156 12.15 -3.46 23.41
C SER A 156 11.26 -2.60 24.28
N ALA A 157 11.08 -1.34 23.87
CA ALA A 157 10.18 -0.38 24.49
C ALA A 157 9.40 0.35 23.39
N GLN A 158 8.10 0.53 23.59
CA GLN A 158 7.24 1.28 22.67
C GLN A 158 6.43 2.30 23.43
N ASP A 159 6.79 3.57 23.25
CA ASP A 159 5.96 4.68 23.68
C ASP A 159 5.04 5.09 22.51
N TRP A 160 3.79 4.66 22.59
CA TRP A 160 2.77 4.96 21.58
C TRP A 160 2.31 6.41 21.61
N GLU A 161 2.46 7.13 22.74
CA GLU A 161 1.95 8.50 22.87
C GLU A 161 2.81 9.49 22.08
N ILE A 162 4.13 9.29 22.10
CA ILE A 162 5.10 10.10 21.32
C ILE A 162 5.61 9.37 20.07
N GLY A 163 5.19 8.12 19.85
CA GLY A 163 5.63 7.30 18.72
C GLY A 163 7.12 6.98 18.74
N GLN A 164 7.68 6.72 19.92
CA GLN A 164 9.10 6.36 20.07
C GLN A 164 9.24 4.86 20.35
N PHE A 165 9.81 4.12 19.41
CA PHE A 165 9.97 2.67 19.51
C PHE A 165 11.46 2.34 19.53
N SER A 166 11.91 1.54 20.48
CA SER A 166 13.29 1.08 20.53
C SER A 166 13.37 -0.41 20.79
N GLY A 167 14.45 -1.03 20.33
CA GLY A 167 14.70 -2.43 20.57
C GLY A 167 16.11 -2.84 20.28
N ARG A 168 16.53 -3.95 20.88
CA ARG A 168 17.75 -4.67 20.53
C ARG A 168 17.36 -5.97 19.85
N GLY A 169 17.92 -6.19 18.67
CA GLY A 169 17.50 -7.29 17.80
C GLY A 169 18.53 -7.66 16.74
N ARG A 170 18.17 -8.65 15.93
CA ARG A 170 18.94 -9.07 14.77
C ARG A 170 18.39 -8.38 13.52
N SER A 171 19.24 -7.62 12.87
CA SER A 171 19.03 -7.04 11.54
C SER A 171 19.79 -7.87 10.48
N PRO A 172 19.61 -7.60 9.18
CA PRO A 172 20.38 -8.25 8.12
C PRO A 172 21.90 -8.20 8.35
N ASP A 173 22.43 -7.03 8.75
CA ASP A 173 23.89 -6.86 8.94
C ASP A 173 24.36 -7.10 10.39
N GLY A 174 23.55 -7.81 11.19
CA GLY A 174 23.94 -8.30 12.52
C GLY A 174 23.11 -7.77 13.69
N ILE A 175 23.63 -7.95 14.91
CA ILE A 175 22.95 -7.53 16.15
C ILE A 175 23.21 -6.06 16.39
N ARG A 176 22.14 -5.29 16.60
CA ARG A 176 22.23 -3.86 16.93
C ARG A 176 21.04 -3.42 17.79
N SER A 177 21.12 -2.21 18.31
CA SER A 177 19.98 -1.51 18.92
C SER A 177 19.47 -0.47 17.93
N ILE A 178 18.16 -0.37 17.74
CA ILE A 178 17.54 0.62 16.86
C ILE A 178 16.54 1.43 17.68
N THR A 179 16.57 2.74 17.48
CA THR A 179 15.57 3.68 18.02
C THR A 179 14.88 4.38 16.87
N LEU A 180 13.55 4.32 16.87
CA LEU A 180 12.66 5.01 15.95
C LEU A 180 11.99 6.16 16.69
N THR A 181 11.95 7.33 16.05
CA THR A 181 11.33 8.53 16.59
C THR A 181 10.21 8.98 15.68
N ASN A 182 9.06 9.30 16.27
CA ASN A 182 7.84 9.70 15.57
C ASN A 182 7.42 8.67 14.50
N VAL A 183 6.98 7.49 14.97
CA VAL A 183 6.45 6.43 14.11
C VAL A 183 5.03 6.75 13.63
N TYR A 184 4.80 6.57 12.33
CA TYR A 184 3.50 6.70 11.67
C TYR A 184 3.15 5.40 10.93
N PHE A 185 1.85 5.18 10.75
CA PHE A 185 1.27 4.06 10.02
C PHE A 185 0.43 4.56 8.85
N HIS A 186 0.47 3.87 7.72
CA HIS A 186 -0.32 4.25 6.56
C HIS A 186 -1.82 3.99 6.81
N HIS A 187 -2.65 5.00 6.57
CA HIS A 187 -4.08 4.97 6.86
C HIS A 187 -4.81 3.80 6.18
N GLU A 188 -4.51 3.53 4.91
CA GLU A 188 -5.15 2.42 4.18
C GLU A 188 -4.81 1.05 4.78
N SER A 189 -3.56 0.87 5.23
CA SER A 189 -3.14 -0.39 5.86
C SER A 189 -3.83 -0.60 7.22
N LEU A 190 -4.08 0.48 7.97
CA LEU A 190 -4.86 0.42 9.21
C LEU A 190 -6.31 0.06 8.94
N ASN A 191 -6.94 0.67 7.93
CA ASN A 191 -8.34 0.38 7.57
C ASN A 191 -8.54 -1.08 7.17
N ALA A 192 -7.55 -1.71 6.55
CA ALA A 192 -7.58 -3.12 6.22
C ALA A 192 -7.65 -4.05 7.45
N MET A 193 -7.29 -3.56 8.66
CA MET A 193 -7.45 -4.33 9.90
C MET A 193 -8.89 -4.42 10.38
N VAL A 194 -9.75 -3.50 9.98
CA VAL A 194 -11.16 -3.53 10.36
C VAL A 194 -11.82 -4.58 9.47
N PRO A 195 -12.43 -5.64 10.03
CA PRO A 195 -13.26 -6.54 9.23
C PRO A 195 -14.24 -5.69 8.44
N PRO A 196 -14.57 -6.01 7.18
CA PRO A 196 -15.59 -5.26 6.46
C PRO A 196 -16.91 -5.36 7.23
N ARG A 197 -17.18 -4.36 8.10
CA ARG A 197 -18.51 -4.09 8.64
C ARG A 197 -19.33 -3.88 7.40
N PHE A 198 -20.28 -4.78 7.09
CA PHE A 198 -21.24 -4.70 5.98
C PHE A 198 -21.04 -3.41 5.19
N GLN A 199 -20.06 -3.41 4.27
CA GLN A 199 -19.68 -2.18 3.60
C GLN A 199 -20.92 -1.79 2.83
N THR A 200 -21.62 -0.75 3.29
CA THR A 200 -22.56 -0.06 2.43
C THR A 200 -21.70 0.39 1.26
N PRO A 201 -21.92 -0.13 0.04
CA PRO A 201 -21.03 0.16 -1.06
C PRO A 201 -20.97 1.70 -1.25
N PRO A 202 -19.80 2.22 -1.67
CA PRO A 202 -19.61 3.65 -1.83
C PRO A 202 -20.70 4.23 -2.73
N ALA A 203 -21.24 5.39 -2.35
CA ALA A 203 -22.35 6.07 -3.03
C ALA A 203 -22.08 6.39 -4.52
N ASP A 204 -20.83 6.28 -4.96
CA ASP A 204 -20.39 6.51 -6.35
C ASP A 204 -20.09 5.22 -7.14
N ALA A 205 -20.25 4.04 -6.55
CA ALA A 205 -20.40 2.82 -7.34
C ALA A 205 -21.82 2.83 -7.89
N ALA A 206 -21.99 3.38 -9.11
CA ALA A 206 -23.24 3.24 -9.86
C ALA A 206 -23.68 1.78 -9.73
N PRO A 207 -24.84 1.50 -9.11
CA PRO A 207 -25.22 0.14 -8.83
C PRO A 207 -25.31 -0.57 -10.18
N LEU A 208 -24.45 -1.58 -10.38
CA LEU A 208 -24.76 -2.63 -11.33
C LEU A 208 -26.15 -3.09 -10.93
N GLN A 209 -27.16 -2.68 -11.70
CA GLN A 209 -28.54 -3.10 -11.49
C GLN A 209 -28.57 -4.61 -11.71
N VAL A 210 -28.26 -5.36 -10.66
CA VAL A 210 -28.50 -6.79 -10.60
C VAL A 210 -30.00 -6.93 -10.57
N LYS A 211 -30.62 -6.96 -11.75
CA LYS A 211 -32.05 -7.19 -11.88
C LYS A 211 -32.35 -8.52 -11.20
N LEU A 212 -33.14 -8.48 -10.13
CA LEU A 212 -33.50 -9.68 -9.37
C LEU A 212 -34.14 -10.70 -10.32
N ALA A 213 -33.77 -11.97 -10.21
CA ALA A 213 -34.38 -13.02 -11.01
C ALA A 213 -35.90 -13.03 -10.79
N LEU A 214 -36.70 -13.08 -11.86
CA LEU A 214 -38.16 -13.11 -11.76
C LEU A 214 -38.60 -14.35 -10.95
N ALA A 215 -39.50 -14.21 -9.98
CA ALA A 215 -40.02 -15.35 -9.23
C ALA A 215 -40.69 -16.37 -10.18
N GLU A 216 -40.51 -17.68 -9.93
CA GLU A 216 -41.07 -18.72 -10.80
C GLU A 216 -42.60 -18.68 -10.90
N ALA A 217 -43.28 -18.34 -9.81
CA ALA A 217 -44.73 -18.18 -9.81
C ALA A 217 -45.20 -17.09 -10.78
N SER A 218 -44.51 -15.95 -10.82
CA SER A 218 -44.82 -14.83 -11.72
C SER A 218 -44.52 -15.17 -13.17
N LEU A 219 -43.44 -15.93 -13.43
CA LEU A 219 -43.10 -16.40 -14.77
C LEU A 219 -44.13 -17.42 -15.30
N LYS A 220 -44.62 -18.33 -14.45
CA LYS A 220 -45.68 -19.29 -14.79
C LYS A 220 -47.04 -18.61 -15.03
N ASP A 221 -47.40 -17.64 -14.20
CA ASP A 221 -48.63 -16.85 -14.40
C ASP A 221 -48.60 -16.06 -15.72
N TRP A 222 -47.46 -15.45 -16.06
CA TRP A 222 -47.27 -14.82 -17.36
C TRP A 222 -47.38 -15.81 -18.51
N TRP A 223 -46.79 -16.99 -18.37
CA TRP A 223 -46.82 -18.06 -19.37
C TRP A 223 -48.25 -18.50 -19.67
N GLU A 224 -49.09 -18.70 -18.65
CA GLU A 224 -50.49 -19.08 -18.77
C GLU A 224 -51.35 -17.98 -19.40
N LYS A 225 -51.11 -16.70 -19.05
CA LYS A 225 -51.79 -15.55 -19.65
C LYS A 225 -51.51 -15.40 -21.15
N LYS A 226 -50.41 -15.97 -21.65
CA LYS A 226 -50.04 -15.98 -23.08
C LYS A 226 -50.40 -17.27 -23.81
N SER A 227 -51.16 -18.17 -23.18
CA SER A 227 -51.60 -19.47 -23.75
C SER A 227 -52.16 -19.39 -25.18
N LYS A 228 -52.92 -18.34 -25.51
CA LYS A 228 -53.54 -18.17 -26.85
C LYS A 228 -52.58 -17.78 -27.97
N VAL A 229 -51.40 -17.24 -27.65
CA VAL A 229 -50.47 -16.64 -28.64
C VAL A 229 -49.08 -17.29 -28.55
N ARG A 230 -48.76 -17.97 -27.44
CA ARG A 230 -47.42 -18.54 -27.21
C ARG A 230 -47.05 -19.68 -28.17
N GLU A 231 -48.03 -20.39 -28.73
CA GLU A 231 -47.79 -21.52 -29.65
C GLU A 231 -47.36 -21.07 -31.05
N SER A 232 -47.64 -19.82 -31.44
CA SER A 232 -47.25 -19.26 -32.74
C SER A 232 -45.98 -18.40 -32.68
N LEU A 233 -45.35 -18.26 -31.51
CA LEU A 233 -44.19 -17.40 -31.30
C LEU A 233 -42.91 -18.21 -31.13
N SER A 234 -41.82 -17.70 -31.70
CA SER A 234 -40.49 -18.25 -31.50
C SER A 234 -39.97 -17.98 -30.08
N GLU A 235 -38.98 -18.77 -29.65
CA GLU A 235 -38.32 -18.63 -28.35
C GLU A 235 -37.75 -17.22 -28.12
N ALA A 236 -37.20 -16.59 -29.17
CA ALA A 236 -36.63 -15.25 -29.09
C ALA A 236 -37.71 -14.17 -28.92
N GLU A 237 -38.86 -14.33 -29.55
CA GLU A 237 -40.00 -13.41 -29.42
C GLU A 237 -40.63 -13.53 -28.02
N LEU A 238 -40.79 -14.75 -27.51
CA LEU A 238 -41.26 -14.99 -26.14
C LEU A 238 -40.33 -14.35 -25.11
N LEU A 239 -39.01 -14.54 -25.24
CA LEU A 239 -38.02 -13.92 -24.36
C LEU A 239 -38.11 -12.38 -24.37
N THR A 240 -38.34 -11.80 -25.54
CA THR A 240 -38.52 -10.35 -25.70
C THR A 240 -39.78 -9.87 -24.99
N LEU A 241 -40.89 -10.60 -25.13
CA LEU A 241 -42.17 -10.27 -24.48
C LEU A 241 -42.12 -10.41 -22.96
N VAL A 242 -41.45 -11.42 -22.41
CA VAL A 242 -41.30 -11.53 -20.94
C VAL A 242 -40.45 -10.39 -20.40
N ARG A 243 -39.35 -10.04 -21.08
CA ARG A 243 -38.46 -8.94 -20.66
C ARG A 243 -39.15 -7.59 -20.74
N ALA A 244 -40.05 -7.39 -21.72
CA ALA A 244 -40.88 -6.20 -21.79
C ALA A 244 -41.93 -6.15 -20.67
N ALA A 245 -42.48 -7.29 -20.27
CA ALA A 245 -43.47 -7.37 -19.18
C ALA A 245 -42.84 -7.20 -17.78
N TYR A 246 -41.57 -7.58 -17.61
CA TYR A 246 -40.84 -7.47 -16.35
C TYR A 246 -39.48 -6.77 -16.57
N PRO A 247 -39.47 -5.46 -16.86
CA PRO A 247 -38.25 -4.74 -17.22
C PRO A 247 -37.22 -4.66 -16.07
N SER A 248 -37.69 -4.79 -14.82
CA SER A 248 -36.88 -4.74 -13.60
C SER A 248 -36.30 -6.09 -13.18
N ASN A 249 -36.61 -7.18 -13.88
CA ASN A 249 -36.20 -8.54 -13.50
C ASN A 249 -35.27 -9.18 -14.53
N HIS A 250 -34.34 -10.02 -14.05
CA HIS A 250 -33.51 -10.84 -14.93
C HIS A 250 -34.28 -12.11 -15.32
N ILE A 251 -34.37 -12.35 -16.63
CA ILE A 251 -35.00 -13.54 -17.21
C ILE A 251 -33.97 -14.19 -18.14
N SER A 252 -33.50 -15.37 -17.73
CA SER A 252 -32.61 -16.20 -18.53
C SER A 252 -33.38 -16.93 -19.61
N ARG A 253 -32.69 -17.22 -20.71
CA ARG A 253 -33.22 -17.96 -21.85
C ARG A 253 -33.63 -19.38 -21.47
N ASP A 254 -32.84 -20.04 -20.62
CA ASP A 254 -33.10 -21.40 -20.17
C ASP A 254 -34.45 -21.52 -19.44
N ARG A 255 -34.83 -20.52 -18.64
CA ARG A 255 -36.11 -20.56 -17.90
C ARG A 255 -37.34 -20.45 -18.81
N VAL A 256 -37.22 -19.76 -19.95
CA VAL A 256 -38.28 -19.72 -20.97
C VAL A 256 -38.32 -21.04 -21.73
N ARG A 257 -37.16 -21.62 -22.04
CA ARG A 257 -37.04 -22.93 -22.69
C ARG A 257 -37.65 -24.06 -21.83
N ASP A 258 -37.41 -24.03 -20.52
CA ASP A 258 -37.97 -25.03 -19.60
C ASP A 258 -39.52 -25.01 -19.59
N LEU A 259 -40.13 -23.85 -19.82
CA LEU A 259 -41.59 -23.69 -19.93
C LEU A 259 -42.15 -24.12 -21.29
N MET A 260 -41.35 -24.07 -22.35
CA MET A 260 -41.73 -24.56 -23.68
C MET A 260 -41.80 -26.10 -23.73
N GLY A 261 -41.14 -26.78 -22.79
CA GLY A 261 -41.03 -28.24 -22.79
C GLY A 261 -40.13 -28.76 -23.92
N PRO A 262 -39.92 -30.09 -23.99
CA PRO A 262 -39.10 -30.71 -25.03
C PRO A 262 -39.70 -30.45 -26.42
N ARG A 263 -38.89 -29.95 -27.36
CA ARG A 263 -39.31 -29.77 -28.76
C ARG A 263 -39.76 -31.11 -29.32
N LYS A 264 -41.00 -31.18 -29.83
CA LYS A 264 -41.43 -32.29 -30.69
C LYS A 264 -40.52 -32.30 -31.91
N THR A 265 -39.69 -33.33 -32.04
CA THR A 265 -38.98 -33.66 -33.27
C THR A 265 -40.01 -33.83 -34.38
N GLY A 266 -39.84 -33.07 -35.48
CA GLY A 266 -40.70 -33.19 -36.66
C GLY A 266 -40.64 -34.60 -37.27
N PRO A 267 -41.62 -34.97 -38.12
CA PRO A 267 -41.65 -36.29 -38.74
C PRO A 267 -40.41 -36.49 -39.62
N LYS A 268 -39.85 -37.71 -39.58
CA LYS A 268 -38.79 -38.17 -40.49
C LYS A 268 -39.24 -38.15 -41.95
#